data_AF-A0A7R7WGQ6-F1
#
_entry.id   AF-A0A7R7WGQ6-F1
#
_cell.length_a   1.000
_cell.length_b   1.000
_cell.length_c   1.000
_cell.angle_alpha   90.00
_cell.angle_beta   90.00
_cell.angle_gamma   90.00
#
_symmetry.space_group_name_H-M   'P 1'
#
loop_
_entity.id
_entity.type
_entity.pdbx_description
1 polymer ?
#
loop_
_entity_poly.entity_id
_entity_poly.type
_entity_poly.pdbx_seq_one_letter_code
_entity_poly.pdbx_strand_id
1 'polypeptide(L)'
;MHSRHPPRQRNETKILPNGTIAGMYDGHSSHVGQIFFEQDPITEVEKTGPYSTNTQSLTENADDSILQTEADTTDPFMEYVLLGDSFSDGIFAWISI
;
A
#
# COMPACT_ATOMS: atom_id res chain seq x y z
N MET A 1 0.36 1.85 -50.20
CA MET A 1 -0.05 0.61 -49.51
C MET A 1 0.16 0.81 -48.01
N HIS A 2 -0.90 1.17 -47.29
CA HIS A 2 -0.87 1.37 -45.84
C HIS A 2 -1.01 0.00 -45.17
N SER A 3 0.07 -0.47 -44.54
CA SER A 3 0.04 -1.68 -43.71
C SER A 3 -0.80 -1.39 -42.47
N ARG A 4 -1.99 -2.00 -42.38
CA ARG A 4 -2.83 -1.91 -41.18
C ARG A 4 -2.20 -2.80 -40.12
N HIS A 5 -1.74 -2.20 -39.02
CA HIS A 5 -1.46 -2.94 -37.79
C HIS A 5 -2.74 -3.67 -37.36
N PRO A 6 -2.68 -4.98 -37.06
CA PRO A 6 -3.83 -5.69 -36.51
C PRO A 6 -4.15 -5.16 -35.10
N PRO A 7 -5.43 -5.11 -34.70
CA PRO A 7 -5.80 -4.70 -33.36
C PRO A 7 -5.21 -5.70 -32.35
N ARG A 8 -4.59 -5.19 -31.28
CA ARG A 8 -4.13 -6.02 -30.17
C ARG A 8 -5.37 -6.68 -29.55
N GLN A 9 -5.56 -7.98 -29.76
CA GLN A 9 -6.56 -8.74 -29.04
C GLN A 9 -6.12 -8.80 -27.57
N ARG A 10 -6.74 -7.97 -26.74
CA ARG A 10 -6.74 -8.16 -25.29
C ARG A 10 -7.62 -9.38 -25.02
N ASN A 11 -7.10 -10.38 -24.32
CA ASN A 11 -7.77 -11.62 -23.89
C ASN A 11 -7.61 -12.86 -24.80
N GLU A 12 -6.38 -13.23 -25.16
CA GLU A 12 -6.10 -14.56 -25.70
C GLU A 12 -5.50 -15.49 -24.64
N THR A 13 -6.33 -16.32 -24.02
CA THR A 13 -5.89 -17.44 -23.19
C THR A 13 -5.36 -18.54 -24.11
N LYS A 14 -4.06 -18.83 -24.05
CA LYS A 14 -3.38 -19.84 -24.85
C LYS A 14 -3.02 -21.06 -24.01
N ILE A 15 -3.46 -22.25 -24.42
CA ILE A 15 -2.96 -23.50 -23.83
C ILE A 15 -1.66 -23.89 -24.51
N LEU A 16 -0.61 -24.11 -23.71
CA LEU A 16 0.71 -24.55 -24.14
C LEU A 16 0.74 -26.07 -24.28
N PRO A 17 1.66 -26.62 -25.10
CA PRO A 17 1.75 -28.06 -25.35
C PRO A 17 2.01 -28.92 -24.09
N ASN A 18 2.51 -28.31 -23.00
CA ASN A 18 2.71 -28.95 -21.71
C ASN A 18 1.48 -28.88 -20.78
N GLY A 19 0.32 -28.47 -21.29
CA GLY A 19 -0.92 -28.35 -20.52
C GLY A 19 -1.01 -27.10 -19.64
N THR A 20 -0.06 -26.17 -19.72
CA THR A 20 -0.12 -24.90 -18.97
C THR A 20 -0.84 -23.82 -19.76
N ILE A 21 -1.38 -22.82 -19.07
CA ILE A 21 -2.11 -21.70 -19.67
C ILE A 21 -1.18 -20.47 -19.71
N ALA A 22 -1.12 -19.78 -20.84
CA ALA A 22 -0.40 -18.54 -21.08
C ALA A 22 -1.38 -17.45 -21.56
N GLY A 23 -1.02 -16.17 -21.44
CA GLY A 23 -1.86 -15.04 -21.89
C GLY A 23 -2.95 -14.60 -20.91
N MET A 24 -2.95 -15.13 -19.68
CA MET A 24 -3.89 -14.75 -18.60
C MET A 24 -3.47 -13.48 -17.83
N TYR A 25 -2.38 -12.81 -18.20
CA TYR A 25 -1.77 -11.77 -17.36
C TYR A 25 -1.61 -10.44 -18.09
N ASP A 26 -2.72 -9.75 -18.27
CA ASP A 26 -2.79 -8.29 -18.33
C ASP A 26 -3.43 -7.70 -17.06
N GLY A 27 -3.38 -8.46 -15.96
CA GLY A 27 -3.60 -7.93 -14.62
C GLY A 27 -2.49 -6.95 -14.24
N HIS A 28 -2.65 -5.69 -14.63
CA HIS A 28 -1.84 -4.59 -14.12
C HIS A 28 -2.30 -4.27 -12.70
N SER A 29 -1.38 -4.28 -11.73
CA SER A 29 -1.62 -3.53 -10.49
C SER A 29 -1.65 -2.05 -10.86
N SER A 30 -2.76 -1.37 -10.60
CA SER A 30 -2.89 0.06 -10.89
C SER A 30 -2.01 0.92 -9.98
N HIS A 31 -1.68 0.42 -8.79
CA HIS A 31 -0.79 1.08 -7.82
C HIS A 31 -0.25 0.04 -6.83
N VAL A 32 1.03 0.15 -6.46
CA VAL A 32 1.64 -0.59 -5.35
C VAL A 32 2.41 0.46 -4.56
N GLY A 33 2.14 0.55 -3.27
CA GLY A 33 2.77 1.52 -2.37
C GLY A 33 2.63 1.08 -0.91
N GLN A 34 3.10 1.94 -0.02
CA GLN A 34 2.99 1.77 1.42
C GLN A 34 2.16 2.91 2.01
N ILE A 35 1.45 2.61 3.10
CA ILE A 35 0.63 3.58 3.83
C ILE A 35 1.24 3.81 5.21
N PHE A 36 1.14 5.04 5.70
CA PHE A 36 1.77 5.47 6.94
C PHE A 36 0.76 6.18 7.84
N PHE A 37 1.08 6.24 9.13
CA PHE A 37 0.44 7.15 10.07
C PHE A 37 1.37 8.33 10.33
N GLU A 38 0.79 9.46 10.69
CA GLU A 38 1.54 10.58 11.25
C GLU A 38 2.32 10.17 12.51
N GLN A 39 3.37 10.91 12.84
CA GLN A 39 4.28 10.55 13.93
C GLN A 39 3.60 10.58 15.31
N ASP A 40 2.67 11.51 15.52
CA ASP A 40 1.94 11.67 16.79
C ASP A 40 1.10 10.42 17.14
N PRO A 41 0.23 9.90 16.25
CA PRO A 41 -0.47 8.62 16.45
C PRO A 41 0.44 7.45 16.81
N ILE A 42 1.56 7.31 16.11
CA ILE A 42 2.54 6.24 16.36
C ILE A 42 3.09 6.38 17.78
N THR A 43 3.50 7.60 18.15
CA THR A 43 4.06 7.90 19.48
C THR A 43 3.06 7.63 20.60
N GLU A 44 1.78 7.90 20.40
CA GLU A 44 0.74 7.57 21.40
C GLU A 44 0.47 6.07 21.50
N VAL A 45 0.38 5.36 20.38
CA VAL A 45 0.18 3.90 20.36
C VAL A 45 1.34 3.16 21.01
N GLU A 46 2.58 3.60 20.81
CA GLU A 46 3.77 2.98 21.44
C GLU A 46 3.76 3.07 22.98
N LYS A 47 2.95 3.97 23.58
CA LYS A 47 2.74 4.03 25.04
C LYS A 47 1.74 2.97 25.54
N THR A 48 1.01 2.33 24.64
CA THR A 48 -0.06 1.37 24.95
C THR A 48 0.41 -0.08 24.81
N GLY A 49 -0.17 -0.99 25.58
CA GLY A 49 0.10 -2.42 25.42
C GLY A 49 -0.58 -2.97 24.15
N PRO A 50 0.06 -3.84 23.36
CA PRO A 50 1.35 -4.51 23.64
C PRO A 50 2.60 -3.75 23.16
N TYR A 51 2.45 -2.66 22.42
CA TYR A 51 3.54 -1.92 21.77
C TYR A 51 4.57 -1.37 22.76
N SER A 52 4.11 -0.93 23.94
CA SER A 52 4.96 -0.47 25.04
C SER A 52 5.93 -1.53 25.59
N THR A 53 5.79 -2.79 25.19
CA THR A 53 6.70 -3.90 25.55
C THR A 53 7.69 -4.24 24.44
N ASN A 54 7.55 -3.63 23.26
CA ASN A 54 8.50 -3.77 22.17
C ASN A 54 9.83 -3.10 22.57
N THR A 55 10.93 -3.80 22.31
CA THR A 55 12.29 -3.30 22.64
C THR A 55 13.06 -2.83 21.41
N GLN A 56 12.46 -2.96 20.23
CA GLN A 56 13.04 -2.41 19.00
C GLN A 56 13.00 -0.89 19.04
N SER A 57 14.06 -0.25 18.53
CA SER A 57 14.06 1.19 18.33
C SER A 57 13.04 1.55 17.26
N LEU A 58 12.17 2.51 17.56
CA LEU A 58 11.22 3.05 16.59
C LEU A 58 11.99 3.86 15.54
N THR A 59 11.80 3.53 14.26
CA THR A 59 12.20 4.40 13.16
C THR A 59 11.17 5.51 13.06
N GLU A 60 11.60 6.77 13.21
CA GLU A 60 10.71 7.91 13.03
C GLU A 60 10.43 8.14 11.54
N ASN A 61 9.25 8.69 11.23
CA ASN A 61 8.86 9.02 9.87
C ASN A 61 9.91 9.91 9.15
N ALA A 62 10.56 10.81 9.89
CA ALA A 62 11.61 11.68 9.35
C ALA A 62 12.84 10.90 8.86
N ASP A 63 13.11 9.74 9.45
CA ASP A 63 14.27 8.88 9.14
C ASP A 63 13.89 7.74 8.18
N ASP A 64 12.62 7.59 7.81
CA ASP A 64 12.15 6.54 6.92
C ASP A 64 12.31 6.93 5.44
N SER A 65 13.33 6.35 4.80
CA SER A 65 13.61 6.58 3.38
C SER A 65 12.51 6.08 2.42
N ILE A 66 11.70 5.11 2.85
CA ILE A 66 10.59 4.59 2.04
C ILE A 66 9.45 5.59 2.06
N LEU A 67 9.09 6.12 3.24
CA LEU A 67 8.10 7.18 3.36
C LEU A 67 8.47 8.39 2.49
N GLN A 68 9.72 8.82 2.52
CA GLN A 68 10.20 9.91 1.65
C GLN A 68 9.96 9.61 0.16
N THR A 69 10.21 8.37 -0.26
CA THR A 69 10.03 7.95 -1.67
C THR A 69 8.55 7.87 -2.06
N GLU A 70 7.68 7.38 -1.18
CA GLU A 70 6.23 7.28 -1.44
C GLU A 70 5.59 8.68 -1.51
N ALA A 71 5.98 9.56 -0.58
CA ALA A 71 5.50 10.94 -0.47
C ALA A 71 5.87 11.83 -1.69
N ASP A 72 6.85 11.43 -2.51
CA ASP A 72 7.21 12.14 -3.74
C ASP A 72 6.11 12.03 -4.82
N THR A 73 5.25 11.00 -4.77
CA THR A 73 4.29 10.70 -5.85
C THR A 73 2.84 10.56 -5.40
N THR A 74 2.60 10.27 -4.12
CA THR A 74 1.27 10.10 -3.51
C THR A 74 1.28 10.73 -2.12
N ASP A 75 0.12 11.05 -1.56
CA ASP A 75 -0.02 11.31 -0.12
C ASP A 75 -0.26 9.97 0.60
N PRO A 76 0.73 9.41 1.31
CA PRO A 76 0.63 8.06 1.82
C PRO A 76 0.10 8.02 3.28
N PHE A 77 -0.28 9.17 3.85
CA PHE A 77 -0.75 9.25 5.22
C PHE A 77 -2.24 8.92 5.34
N MET A 78 -2.56 8.13 6.35
CA MET A 78 -3.96 7.85 6.68
C MET A 78 -4.56 8.96 7.54
N GLU A 79 -5.78 9.33 7.18
CA GLU A 79 -6.67 10.11 8.04
C GLU A 79 -7.29 9.19 9.09
N TYR A 80 -7.54 9.71 10.30
CA TYR A 80 -8.12 8.89 11.37
C TYR A 80 -9.00 9.68 12.33
N VAL A 81 -9.88 8.94 13.02
CA VAL A 81 -10.59 9.39 14.22
C VAL A 81 -10.48 8.34 15.31
N LEU A 82 -10.47 8.79 16.58
CA LEU A 82 -10.57 7.90 17.73
C LEU A 82 -12.03 7.43 17.90
N LEU A 83 -12.20 6.17 18.27
CA LEU A 83 -13.51 5.59 18.59
C LEU A 83 -13.90 5.78 20.07
N GLY A 84 -13.00 6.33 20.87
CA GLY A 84 -13.19 6.70 22.27
C GLY A 84 -12.27 7.85 22.67
N ASP A 85 -11.89 7.92 23.94
CA ASP A 85 -11.07 9.01 24.49
C ASP A 85 -9.56 8.76 24.31
N SER A 86 -9.17 7.51 24.01
CA SER A 86 -7.77 7.10 23.85
C SER A 86 -7.55 6.19 22.64
N PHE A 87 -6.28 6.04 22.23
CA PHE A 87 -5.90 5.11 21.16
C PHE A 87 -6.21 3.64 21.49
N SER A 88 -6.21 3.27 22.77
CA SER A 88 -6.57 1.92 23.22
C SER A 88 -8.06 1.60 23.00
N ASP A 89 -8.92 2.62 22.89
CA ASP A 89 -10.35 2.44 22.63
C ASP A 89 -10.66 2.17 21.14
N GLY A 90 -9.63 2.29 20.29
CA GLY A 90 -9.69 1.98 18.87
C GLY A 90 -9.65 3.22 17.97
N ILE A 91 -9.27 2.99 16.72
CA ILE A 91 -9.20 4.02 15.67
C ILE A 91 -10.01 3.56 14.45
N PHE A 92 -10.63 4.52 13.77
CA PHE A 92 -11.15 4.33 12.41
C PHE A 92 -10.29 5.18 11.47
N ALA A 93 -9.59 4.52 10.54
CA ALA A 93 -8.68 5.14 9.61
C ALA A 93 -9.12 4.91 8.16
N TRP A 94 -8.85 5.89 7.30
CA TRP A 94 -9.14 5.81 5.86
C TRP A 94 -8.06 6.55 5.06
N ILE A 95 -7.96 6.18 3.78
CA ILE A 95 -7.04 6.80 2.81
C ILE A 95 -7.70 6.80 1.43
N SER A 96 -7.33 7.78 0.59
CA SER A 96 -7.72 7.85 -0.81
C SER A 96 -6.47 7.73 -1.70
N ILE A 97 -6.46 6.76 -2.61
CA ILE A 97 -5.34 6.43 -3.51
C ILE A 97 -5.83 6.44 -4.95
#